data_AF-A0A2H3KM32-F1
#
_entry.id   AF-A0A2H3KM32-F1
#
_cell.length_a   1.000
_cell.length_b   1.000
_cell.length_c   1.000
_cell.angle_alpha   90.00
_cell.angle_beta   90.00
_cell.angle_gamma   90.00
#
_symmetry.space_group_name_H-M   'P 1'
#
loop_
_entity.id
_entity.type
_entity.pdbx_description
1 polymer ?
#
loop_
_entity_poly.entity_id
_entity_poly.type
_entity_poly.pdbx_seq_one_letter_code
_entity_poly.pdbx_strand_id
1 'polypeptide(L)'
;MISTPVKPDVTIAHAVAKLDAWFETMRGPGGYGGPVAHWWQQSLLYTGAGLDWRYEGIISGYLTLWERTGAEQWLAKARRAGDDLVAGQLPNGHFVASAFEINPASAGTPHEAACAGALLLLALALRQAKREGWHVYATAAQHNLEQFYLGQLWDKAARSFRDSPLVPSFVPNKAATACETLFLQAELSGEAHWIEQYALPNLDRILAHQVRGGSYDGAIAQNSFGERVVDKYFPVYIVRCVPALLRGFTYTRQERYLDAAIRALLFVLRQVDVTGALPTAIYANGHKSHHPSWIAPLGDVLYVITLLRPHGLILATTAIEARLLAGQSPTGGIATATGFAGQANKRPSQIPDFRDLLPVAGWCHKAFRYLASCVTGELPVVTSATYETECTFGGRCLHYRETPDLIEACNGQEPRYRWFKSASRPEVAREEFWVR
;
A
#
# COMPACT_ATOMS: atom_id res chain seq x y z
N MET A 1 24.41 30.83 -10.04
CA MET A 1 23.47 30.22 -11.01
C MET A 1 23.63 28.71 -10.91
N ILE A 2 22.78 28.06 -10.12
CA ILE A 2 22.78 26.60 -9.99
C ILE A 2 21.92 26.10 -11.16
N SER A 3 22.57 25.46 -12.12
CA SER A 3 21.90 24.76 -13.21
C SER A 3 21.05 23.65 -12.59
N THR A 4 19.73 23.83 -12.56
CA THR A 4 18.79 22.75 -12.32
C THR A 4 18.97 21.76 -13.45
N PRO A 5 19.37 20.50 -13.20
CA PRO A 5 19.40 19.51 -14.26
C PRO A 5 17.97 19.34 -14.76
N VAL A 6 17.77 19.61 -16.06
CA VAL A 6 16.55 19.26 -16.78
C VAL A 6 16.40 17.75 -16.61
N LYS A 7 15.49 17.33 -15.73
CA LYS A 7 15.17 15.90 -15.58
C LYS A 7 14.67 15.42 -16.94
N PRO A 8 15.17 14.29 -17.49
CA PRO A 8 14.57 13.71 -18.67
C PRO A 8 13.09 13.48 -18.39
N ASP A 9 12.21 13.78 -19.35
CA ASP A 9 10.79 13.46 -19.26
C ASP A 9 10.66 11.95 -19.04
N VAL A 10 10.51 11.54 -17.77
CA VAL A 10 10.24 10.16 -17.42
C VAL A 10 8.80 9.92 -17.82
N THR A 11 8.61 9.28 -18.97
CA THR A 11 7.27 8.83 -19.37
C THR A 11 6.76 7.83 -18.34
N ILE A 12 5.44 7.82 -18.11
CA ILE A 12 4.80 6.85 -17.21
C ILE A 12 5.17 5.41 -17.59
N ALA A 13 5.24 5.09 -18.89
CA ALA A 13 5.66 3.77 -19.36
C ALA A 13 7.08 3.40 -18.89
N HIS A 14 8.02 4.33 -18.94
CA HIS A 14 9.38 4.09 -18.45
C HIS A 14 9.42 3.93 -16.92
N ALA A 15 8.61 4.71 -16.19
CA ALA A 15 8.50 4.56 -14.74
C ALA A 15 7.93 3.19 -14.33
N VAL A 16 6.89 2.71 -15.03
CA VAL A 16 6.31 1.38 -14.80
C VAL A 16 7.31 0.28 -15.13
N ALA A 17 8.02 0.38 -16.27
CA ALA A 17 9.04 -0.60 -16.65
C ALA A 17 10.17 -0.71 -15.61
N LYS A 18 10.62 0.44 -15.08
CA LYS A 18 11.64 0.49 -14.02
C LYS A 18 11.14 -0.14 -12.73
N LEU A 19 9.89 0.11 -12.36
CA LEU A 19 9.30 -0.45 -11.15
C LEU A 19 9.09 -1.97 -11.27
N ASP A 20 8.70 -2.46 -12.45
CA ASP A 20 8.64 -3.88 -12.78
C ASP A 20 10.02 -4.55 -12.67
N ALA A 21 11.05 -3.96 -13.29
CA ALA A 21 12.42 -4.46 -13.18
C ALA A 21 12.91 -4.49 -11.73
N TRP A 22 12.60 -3.45 -10.95
CA TRP A 22 12.93 -3.40 -9.53
C TRP A 22 12.21 -4.50 -8.73
N PHE A 23 10.91 -4.74 -8.97
CA PHE A 23 10.17 -5.81 -8.31
C PHE A 23 10.78 -7.19 -8.54
N GLU A 24 11.33 -7.48 -9.72
CA GLU A 24 12.07 -8.73 -9.96
C GLU A 24 13.31 -8.84 -9.07
N THR A 25 14.03 -7.74 -8.81
CA THR A 25 15.18 -7.76 -7.86
C THR A 25 14.76 -8.04 -6.43
N MET A 26 13.51 -7.75 -6.07
CA MET A 26 12.97 -7.94 -4.73
C MET A 26 12.35 -9.32 -4.52
N ARG A 27 12.35 -10.19 -5.54
CA ARG A 27 11.87 -11.57 -5.41
C ARG A 27 12.94 -12.43 -4.76
N GLY A 28 12.55 -13.12 -3.69
CA GLY A 28 13.33 -14.18 -3.05
C GLY A 28 12.52 -15.48 -2.98
N PRO A 29 13.03 -16.48 -2.24
CA PRO A 29 12.25 -17.67 -1.91
C PRO A 29 10.92 -17.29 -1.24
N GLY A 30 9.81 -17.75 -1.80
CA GLY A 30 8.47 -17.49 -1.26
C GLY A 30 7.84 -16.14 -1.64
N GLY A 31 8.50 -15.30 -2.47
CA GLY A 31 7.86 -14.12 -3.04
C GLY A 31 8.62 -12.81 -2.82
N TYR A 32 7.89 -11.69 -2.65
CA TYR A 32 8.47 -10.34 -2.59
C TYR A 32 8.94 -9.99 -1.18
N GLY A 33 10.24 -9.75 -1.01
CA GLY A 33 10.87 -9.44 0.27
C GLY A 33 11.33 -7.99 0.44
N GLY A 34 12.33 -7.81 1.30
CA GLY A 34 13.04 -6.57 1.55
C GLY A 34 12.75 -5.88 2.88
N PRO A 35 13.63 -4.93 3.26
CA PRO A 35 13.45 -4.13 4.46
C PRO A 35 12.17 -3.30 4.36
N VAL A 36 11.52 -3.08 5.49
CA VAL A 36 10.31 -2.27 5.60
C VAL A 36 10.61 -1.01 6.39
N ALA A 37 10.33 0.12 5.75
CA ALA A 37 10.21 1.40 6.42
C ALA A 37 8.76 1.85 6.55
N HIS A 38 8.30 2.11 7.79
CA HIS A 38 6.92 2.50 8.08
C HIS A 38 6.84 3.62 9.12
N TRP A 39 5.70 4.32 9.17
CA TRP A 39 5.46 5.32 10.21
C TRP A 39 5.36 4.68 11.60
N TRP A 40 4.75 3.50 11.72
CA TRP A 40 4.53 2.89 13.04
C TRP A 40 5.78 2.20 13.59
N GLN A 41 6.49 1.46 12.75
CA GLN A 41 7.63 0.64 13.14
C GLN A 41 8.50 0.33 11.90
N GLN A 42 9.74 -0.08 12.08
CA GLN A 42 10.56 -0.61 10.98
C GLN A 42 10.69 -2.13 11.08
N SER A 43 10.83 -2.81 9.94
CA SER A 43 11.30 -4.21 9.88
C SER A 43 12.55 -4.27 9.01
N LEU A 44 13.69 -4.00 9.63
CA LEU A 44 15.01 -4.03 8.96
C LEU A 44 15.75 -5.36 9.19
N LEU A 45 15.36 -6.12 10.22
CA LEU A 45 15.97 -7.39 10.59
C LEU A 45 15.34 -8.60 9.89
N TYR A 46 14.06 -8.51 9.54
CA TYR A 46 13.41 -9.47 8.66
C TYR A 46 13.21 -8.84 7.29
N THR A 47 13.80 -9.47 6.28
CA THR A 47 13.80 -9.04 4.87
C THR A 47 13.34 -10.14 3.92
N GLY A 48 12.81 -11.24 4.46
CA GLY A 48 12.21 -12.33 3.68
C GLY A 48 10.90 -11.91 3.02
N ALA A 49 10.32 -12.83 2.26
CA ALA A 49 9.01 -12.63 1.66
C ALA A 49 7.98 -12.27 2.75
N GLY A 50 7.23 -11.20 2.51
CA GLY A 50 6.10 -10.80 3.35
C GLY A 50 4.81 -11.00 2.58
N LEU A 51 3.98 -11.96 2.96
CA LEU A 51 2.69 -12.21 2.31
C LEU A 51 1.62 -11.31 2.90
N ASP A 52 1.83 -10.01 2.70
CA ASP A 52 1.02 -8.92 3.19
C ASP A 52 0.44 -8.09 2.03
N TRP A 53 -0.19 -6.95 2.35
CA TRP A 53 -0.83 -6.05 1.38
C TRP A 53 -0.01 -5.65 0.15
N ARG A 54 1.32 -5.86 0.12
CA ARG A 54 2.14 -5.61 -1.08
C ARG A 54 1.60 -6.31 -2.32
N TYR A 55 0.99 -7.49 -2.15
CA TYR A 55 0.43 -8.27 -3.23
C TYR A 55 -0.80 -7.64 -3.89
N GLU A 56 -1.56 -6.82 -3.16
CA GLU A 56 -2.76 -6.13 -3.66
C GLU A 56 -2.45 -5.31 -4.92
N GLY A 57 -1.41 -4.48 -4.83
CA GLY A 57 -1.06 -3.54 -5.90
C GLY A 57 -0.22 -4.21 -6.98
N ILE A 58 0.60 -5.19 -6.61
CA ILE A 58 1.42 -5.96 -7.55
C ILE A 58 0.51 -6.77 -8.49
N ILE A 59 -0.40 -7.58 -7.93
CA ILE A 59 -1.34 -8.39 -8.72
C ILE A 59 -2.27 -7.47 -9.53
N SER A 60 -2.90 -6.48 -8.89
CA SER A 60 -3.82 -5.56 -9.58
C SER A 60 -3.11 -4.80 -10.72
N GLY A 61 -1.89 -4.30 -10.48
CA GLY A 61 -1.14 -3.58 -11.52
C GLY A 61 -0.78 -4.47 -12.70
N TYR A 62 -0.34 -5.71 -12.47
CA TYR A 62 -0.07 -6.66 -13.55
C TYR A 62 -1.33 -7.07 -14.32
N LEU A 63 -2.45 -7.28 -13.64
CA LEU A 63 -3.74 -7.52 -14.31
C LEU A 63 -4.14 -6.33 -15.18
N THR A 64 -3.99 -5.10 -14.69
CA THR A 64 -4.25 -3.88 -15.48
C THR A 64 -3.34 -3.78 -16.70
N LEU A 65 -2.05 -4.13 -16.58
CA LEU A 65 -1.14 -4.16 -17.74
C LEU A 65 -1.55 -5.23 -18.76
N TRP A 66 -1.93 -6.42 -18.29
CA TRP A 66 -2.43 -7.50 -19.16
C TRP A 66 -3.69 -7.07 -19.90
N GLU A 67 -4.69 -6.52 -19.21
CA GLU A 67 -5.93 -6.03 -19.80
C GLU A 67 -5.68 -4.97 -20.88
N ARG A 68 -4.71 -4.07 -20.67
CA ARG A 68 -4.42 -2.96 -21.59
C ARG A 68 -3.57 -3.36 -22.79
N THR A 69 -2.66 -4.31 -22.62
CA THR A 69 -1.67 -4.66 -23.64
C THR A 69 -1.93 -6.00 -24.31
N GLY A 70 -2.74 -6.87 -23.69
CA GLY A 70 -2.92 -8.26 -24.10
C GLY A 70 -1.68 -9.15 -23.88
N ALA A 71 -0.57 -8.63 -23.35
CA ALA A 71 0.67 -9.38 -23.24
C ALA A 71 0.62 -10.40 -22.07
N GLU A 72 0.70 -11.69 -22.40
CA GLU A 72 0.59 -12.81 -21.46
C GLU A 72 1.64 -12.81 -20.35
N GLN A 73 2.79 -12.17 -20.57
CA GLN A 73 3.82 -12.03 -19.54
C GLN A 73 3.30 -11.33 -18.28
N TRP A 74 2.36 -10.39 -18.41
CA TRP A 74 1.78 -9.69 -17.27
C TRP A 74 0.83 -10.58 -16.49
N LEU A 75 0.00 -11.36 -17.18
CA LEU A 75 -0.84 -12.36 -16.52
C LEU A 75 0.01 -13.42 -15.80
N ALA A 76 1.11 -13.86 -16.43
CA ALA A 76 2.05 -14.78 -15.81
C ALA A 76 2.67 -14.22 -14.52
N LYS A 77 3.05 -12.94 -14.50
CA LYS A 77 3.55 -12.28 -13.27
C LYS A 77 2.48 -12.15 -12.19
N ALA A 78 1.24 -11.80 -12.56
CA ALA A 78 0.11 -11.77 -11.63
C ALA A 78 -0.15 -13.15 -11.02
N ARG A 79 -0.16 -14.21 -11.83
CA ARG A 79 -0.30 -15.61 -11.37
C ARG A 79 0.82 -16.02 -10.45
N ARG A 80 2.07 -15.76 -10.81
CA ARG A 80 3.24 -16.06 -9.96
C ARG A 80 3.12 -15.39 -8.59
N ALA A 81 2.65 -14.15 -8.53
CA ALA A 81 2.39 -13.47 -7.26
C ALA A 81 1.21 -14.08 -6.48
N GLY A 82 0.15 -14.53 -7.16
CA GLY A 82 -0.94 -15.29 -6.55
C GLY A 82 -0.49 -16.65 -6.00
N ASP A 83 0.38 -17.35 -6.73
CA ASP A 83 0.94 -18.64 -6.34
C ASP A 83 1.79 -18.52 -5.07
N ASP A 84 2.55 -17.41 -4.91
CA ASP A 84 3.27 -17.10 -3.67
C ASP A 84 2.32 -17.06 -2.46
N LEU A 85 1.16 -16.41 -2.60
CA LEU A 85 0.14 -16.32 -1.54
C LEU A 85 -0.50 -17.68 -1.22
N VAL A 86 -0.87 -18.44 -2.26
CA VAL A 86 -1.46 -19.78 -2.09
C VAL A 86 -0.48 -20.72 -1.39
N ALA A 87 0.78 -20.73 -1.82
CA ALA A 87 1.82 -21.60 -1.27
C ALA A 87 2.17 -21.25 0.19
N GLY A 88 2.06 -19.97 0.57
CA GLY A 88 2.33 -19.51 1.93
C GLY A 88 1.09 -19.37 2.82
N GLN A 89 -0.07 -19.90 2.41
CA GLN A 89 -1.26 -19.93 3.25
C GLN A 89 -1.11 -21.00 4.35
N LEU A 90 -1.35 -20.60 5.59
CA LEU A 90 -1.33 -21.46 6.78
C LEU A 90 -2.66 -22.19 6.96
N PRO A 91 -2.67 -23.33 7.70
CA PRO A 91 -3.90 -24.10 7.91
C PRO A 91 -5.06 -23.31 8.55
N ASN A 92 -4.75 -22.29 9.35
CA ASN A 92 -5.72 -21.41 9.99
C ASN A 92 -6.16 -20.22 9.12
N GLY A 93 -5.82 -20.22 7.82
CA GLY A 93 -6.24 -19.21 6.85
C GLY A 93 -5.34 -17.98 6.79
N HIS A 94 -4.42 -17.80 7.72
CA HIS A 94 -3.43 -16.71 7.67
C HIS A 94 -2.41 -16.91 6.55
N PHE A 95 -1.69 -15.85 6.21
CA PHE A 95 -0.51 -15.93 5.35
C PHE A 95 0.77 -15.79 6.18
N VAL A 96 1.85 -16.45 5.79
CA VAL A 96 3.15 -16.32 6.49
C VAL A 96 3.71 -14.90 6.37
N ALA A 97 4.25 -14.36 7.47
CA ALA A 97 4.85 -13.03 7.50
C ALA A 97 3.94 -11.95 6.88
N SER A 98 2.69 -11.91 7.34
CA SER A 98 1.62 -11.07 6.79
C SER A 98 1.36 -9.80 7.60
N ALA A 99 2.27 -9.41 8.48
CA ALA A 99 2.10 -8.29 9.40
C ALA A 99 3.04 -7.10 9.12
N PHE A 100 3.57 -7.02 7.90
CA PHE A 100 4.32 -5.91 7.32
C PHE A 100 5.44 -5.34 8.20
N GLU A 101 5.17 -4.32 9.04
CA GLU A 101 6.17 -3.70 9.92
C GLU A 101 6.61 -4.58 11.10
N ILE A 102 5.87 -5.65 11.41
CA ILE A 102 6.20 -6.62 12.48
C ILE A 102 6.49 -8.02 11.94
N ASN A 103 6.79 -8.14 10.65
CA ASN A 103 7.22 -9.42 10.06
C ASN A 103 8.44 -10.00 10.82
N PRO A 104 8.53 -11.34 11.01
CA PRO A 104 7.74 -12.39 10.35
C PRO A 104 6.43 -12.78 11.05
N ALA A 105 5.85 -11.93 11.92
CA ALA A 105 4.52 -12.20 12.47
C ALA A 105 3.44 -12.30 11.36
N SER A 106 2.36 -13.01 11.66
CA SER A 106 1.17 -13.15 10.81
C SER A 106 -0.05 -12.46 11.44
N ALA A 107 -1.21 -12.55 10.77
CA ALA A 107 -2.48 -11.95 11.21
C ALA A 107 -2.49 -10.41 11.19
N GLY A 108 -1.77 -9.81 10.24
CA GLY A 108 -1.76 -8.36 10.05
C GLY A 108 -3.05 -7.83 9.44
N THR A 109 -3.68 -6.84 10.08
CA THR A 109 -4.78 -6.05 9.50
C THR A 109 -4.24 -4.68 9.02
N PRO A 110 -4.54 -4.21 7.80
CA PRO A 110 -5.46 -4.78 6.79
C PRO A 110 -4.81 -5.80 5.87
N HIS A 111 -3.58 -6.19 6.16
CA HIS A 111 -2.68 -6.85 5.24
C HIS A 111 -3.25 -8.12 4.61
N GLU A 112 -3.88 -8.99 5.40
CA GLU A 112 -4.41 -10.25 4.89
C GLU A 112 -5.67 -10.10 4.03
N ALA A 113 -6.60 -9.19 4.37
CA ALA A 113 -7.73 -8.87 3.48
C ALA A 113 -7.22 -8.37 2.13
N ALA A 114 -6.19 -7.54 2.11
CA ALA A 114 -5.61 -7.07 0.87
C ALA A 114 -5.03 -8.22 0.01
N CYS A 115 -4.43 -9.24 0.64
CA CYS A 115 -3.99 -10.47 -0.04
C CYS A 115 -5.18 -11.27 -0.61
N ALA A 116 -6.22 -11.50 0.20
CA ALA A 116 -7.44 -12.17 -0.24
C ALA A 116 -8.12 -11.42 -1.40
N GLY A 117 -8.20 -10.09 -1.33
CA GLY A 117 -8.71 -9.25 -2.41
C GLY A 117 -7.89 -9.39 -3.69
N ALA A 118 -6.56 -9.45 -3.58
CA ALA A 118 -5.67 -9.67 -4.72
C ALA A 118 -5.91 -11.04 -5.39
N LEU A 119 -6.08 -12.10 -4.59
CA LEU A 119 -6.40 -13.44 -5.06
C LEU A 119 -7.77 -13.48 -5.76
N LEU A 120 -8.77 -12.78 -5.24
CA LEU A 120 -10.10 -12.70 -5.86
C LEU A 120 -10.09 -11.92 -7.17
N LEU A 121 -9.32 -10.83 -7.26
CA LEU A 121 -9.11 -10.11 -8.52
C LEU A 121 -8.49 -11.02 -9.58
N LEU A 122 -7.47 -11.80 -9.21
CA LEU A 122 -6.84 -12.77 -10.11
C LEU A 122 -7.82 -13.87 -10.53
N ALA A 123 -8.60 -14.42 -9.58
CA ALA A 123 -9.61 -15.43 -9.87
C ALA A 123 -10.67 -14.91 -10.84
N LEU A 124 -11.19 -13.70 -10.62
CA LEU A 124 -12.15 -13.05 -11.52
C LEU A 124 -11.57 -12.84 -12.91
N ALA A 125 -10.36 -12.30 -13.02
CA ALA A 125 -9.69 -12.07 -14.30
C ALA A 125 -9.51 -13.38 -15.10
N LEU A 126 -9.05 -14.44 -14.45
CA LEU A 126 -8.89 -15.77 -15.08
C LEU A 126 -10.24 -16.35 -15.50
N ARG A 127 -11.27 -16.26 -14.65
CA ARG A 127 -12.61 -16.76 -14.96
C ARG A 127 -13.24 -16.02 -16.14
N GLN A 128 -13.14 -14.69 -16.18
CA GLN A 128 -13.66 -13.85 -17.27
C GLN A 128 -12.98 -14.17 -18.60
N ALA A 129 -11.66 -14.41 -18.59
CA ALA A 129 -10.92 -14.86 -19.76
C ALA A 129 -11.01 -16.37 -20.04
N LYS A 130 -11.90 -17.09 -19.34
CA LYS A 130 -12.14 -18.53 -19.50
C LYS A 130 -10.84 -19.36 -19.36
N ARG A 131 -9.93 -18.93 -18.49
CA ARG A 131 -8.72 -19.66 -18.12
C ARG A 131 -8.99 -20.58 -16.94
N GLU A 132 -8.35 -21.74 -16.94
CA GLU A 132 -8.43 -22.72 -15.85
C GLU A 132 -7.64 -22.26 -14.61
N GLY A 133 -7.85 -22.96 -13.48
CA GLY A 133 -7.09 -22.75 -12.24
C GLY A 133 -7.55 -21.58 -11.37
N TRP A 134 -8.54 -20.78 -11.81
CA TRP A 134 -9.05 -19.64 -11.04
C TRP A 134 -9.59 -20.03 -9.64
N HIS A 135 -10.11 -21.25 -9.49
CA HIS A 135 -10.69 -21.76 -8.25
C HIS A 135 -9.65 -21.87 -7.12
N VAL A 136 -8.37 -22.12 -7.43
CA VAL A 136 -7.31 -22.23 -6.42
C VAL A 136 -7.15 -20.91 -5.65
N TYR A 137 -7.12 -19.79 -6.39
CA TYR A 137 -7.01 -18.46 -5.78
C TYR A 137 -8.30 -18.08 -5.03
N ALA A 138 -9.46 -18.42 -5.59
CA ALA A 138 -10.76 -18.21 -4.94
C ALA A 138 -10.86 -18.92 -3.59
N THR A 139 -10.51 -20.21 -3.55
CA THR A 139 -10.53 -21.03 -2.34
C THR A 139 -9.57 -20.49 -1.28
N ALA A 140 -8.35 -20.12 -1.66
CA ALA A 140 -7.40 -19.54 -0.72
C ALA A 140 -7.92 -18.21 -0.12
N ALA A 141 -8.50 -17.33 -0.94
CA ALA A 141 -9.08 -16.08 -0.46
C ALA A 141 -10.26 -16.32 0.50
N GLN A 142 -11.18 -17.22 0.13
CA GLN A 142 -12.33 -17.57 0.96
C GLN A 142 -11.90 -18.18 2.30
N HIS A 143 -10.89 -19.05 2.30
CA HIS A 143 -10.36 -19.64 3.52
C HIS A 143 -9.83 -18.58 4.50
N ASN A 144 -9.14 -17.55 4.01
CA ASN A 144 -8.72 -16.42 4.84
C ASN A 144 -9.91 -15.63 5.40
N LEU A 145 -10.89 -15.32 4.55
CA LEU A 145 -12.09 -14.57 4.95
C LEU A 145 -12.87 -15.32 6.04
N GLU A 146 -13.09 -16.62 5.88
CA GLU A 146 -13.87 -17.42 6.81
C GLU A 146 -13.14 -17.66 8.13
N GLN A 147 -11.87 -18.12 8.08
CA GLN A 147 -11.15 -18.50 9.28
C GLN A 147 -10.65 -17.31 10.10
N PHE A 148 -10.22 -16.24 9.45
CA PHE A 148 -9.67 -15.07 10.14
C PHE A 148 -10.70 -13.96 10.29
N TYR A 149 -11.17 -13.38 9.18
CA TYR A 149 -12.00 -12.17 9.25
C TYR A 149 -13.35 -12.46 9.89
N LEU A 150 -14.07 -13.49 9.44
CA LEU A 150 -15.34 -13.89 10.04
C LEU A 150 -15.14 -14.66 11.36
N GLY A 151 -14.18 -15.59 11.39
CA GLY A 151 -13.95 -16.45 12.55
C GLY A 151 -13.40 -15.74 13.78
N GLN A 152 -12.60 -14.67 13.61
CA GLN A 152 -11.87 -14.04 14.71
C GLN A 152 -12.12 -12.53 14.83
N LEU A 153 -12.33 -11.82 13.73
CA LEU A 153 -12.46 -10.35 13.75
C LEU A 153 -13.90 -9.85 13.73
N TRP A 154 -14.86 -10.63 13.21
CA TRP A 154 -16.25 -10.20 13.12
C TRP A 154 -16.90 -10.12 14.51
N ASP A 155 -17.25 -8.90 14.90
CA ASP A 155 -18.04 -8.66 16.10
C ASP A 155 -19.53 -8.63 15.74
N LYS A 156 -20.26 -9.68 16.14
CA LYS A 156 -21.71 -9.80 15.88
C LYS A 156 -22.51 -8.68 16.53
N ALA A 157 -22.13 -8.23 17.72
CA ALA A 157 -22.87 -7.19 18.44
C ALA A 157 -22.63 -5.82 17.81
N ALA A 158 -21.39 -5.52 17.47
CA ALA A 158 -21.02 -4.27 16.80
C ALA A 158 -21.34 -4.25 15.30
N ARG A 159 -21.63 -5.42 14.70
CA ARG A 159 -21.80 -5.65 13.26
C ARG A 159 -20.64 -5.06 12.44
N SER A 160 -19.41 -5.26 12.90
CA SER A 160 -18.21 -4.74 12.25
C SER A 160 -16.98 -5.59 12.54
N PHE A 161 -15.95 -5.47 11.71
CA PHE A 161 -14.66 -6.11 11.99
C PHE A 161 -13.86 -5.33 13.02
N ARG A 162 -13.31 -6.05 13.99
CA ARG A 162 -12.31 -5.53 14.91
C ARG A 162 -10.95 -5.42 14.23
N ASP A 163 -10.11 -4.53 14.74
CA ASP A 163 -8.71 -4.44 14.32
C ASP A 163 -7.86 -5.62 14.80
N SER A 164 -8.21 -6.13 15.98
CA SER A 164 -7.56 -7.23 16.69
C SER A 164 -8.64 -8.04 17.42
N PRO A 165 -8.51 -9.38 17.52
CA PRO A 165 -9.51 -10.21 18.20
C PRO A 165 -9.68 -9.84 19.68
N LEU A 166 -8.61 -9.33 20.31
CA LEU A 166 -8.53 -9.07 21.75
C LEU A 166 -8.99 -7.67 22.17
N VAL A 167 -9.14 -6.74 21.22
CA VAL A 167 -9.42 -5.34 21.52
C VAL A 167 -10.70 -4.92 20.79
N PRO A 168 -11.69 -4.33 21.49
CA PRO A 168 -12.89 -3.79 20.85
C PRO A 168 -12.55 -2.49 20.11
N SER A 169 -11.80 -2.59 19.02
CA SER A 169 -11.32 -1.47 18.23
C SER A 169 -11.76 -1.57 16.77
N PHE A 170 -12.05 -0.42 16.17
CA PHE A 170 -12.42 -0.32 14.76
C PHE A 170 -11.48 0.65 14.04
N VAL A 171 -11.04 0.28 12.84
CA VAL A 171 -10.10 1.06 12.03
C VAL A 171 -10.68 1.20 10.62
N PRO A 172 -11.22 2.36 10.23
CA PRO A 172 -11.99 2.53 9.00
C PRO A 172 -11.27 2.08 7.72
N ASN A 173 -10.00 2.43 7.53
CA ASN A 173 -9.26 2.06 6.32
C ASN A 173 -9.03 0.54 6.22
N LYS A 174 -8.93 -0.14 7.36
CA LYS A 174 -8.77 -1.58 7.40
C LYS A 174 -10.09 -2.31 7.14
N ALA A 175 -11.16 -1.84 7.76
CA ALA A 175 -12.52 -2.31 7.48
C ALA A 175 -12.89 -2.10 6.01
N ALA A 176 -12.52 -0.96 5.42
CA ALA A 176 -12.75 -0.67 4.00
C ALA A 176 -12.07 -1.71 3.08
N THR A 177 -10.82 -2.07 3.37
CA THR A 177 -10.09 -3.09 2.62
C THR A 177 -10.78 -4.46 2.71
N ALA A 178 -11.29 -4.82 3.89
CA ALA A 178 -12.11 -6.03 4.06
C ALA A 178 -13.43 -5.94 3.26
N CYS A 179 -14.11 -4.79 3.27
CA CYS A 179 -15.31 -4.57 2.46
C CYS A 179 -15.05 -4.78 0.97
N GLU A 180 -13.98 -4.20 0.40
CA GLU A 180 -13.62 -4.41 -1.01
C GLU A 180 -13.45 -5.89 -1.33
N THR A 181 -12.81 -6.63 -0.42
CA THR A 181 -12.58 -8.07 -0.55
C THR A 181 -13.90 -8.84 -0.51
N LEU A 182 -14.83 -8.47 0.38
CA LEU A 182 -16.16 -9.08 0.47
C LEU A 182 -17.02 -8.80 -0.77
N PHE A 183 -16.92 -7.60 -1.37
CA PHE A 183 -17.57 -7.31 -2.64
C PHE A 183 -17.04 -8.21 -3.77
N LEU A 184 -15.72 -8.41 -3.83
CA LEU A 184 -15.10 -9.32 -4.81
C LEU A 184 -15.52 -10.78 -4.58
N GLN A 185 -15.62 -11.21 -3.31
CA GLN A 185 -16.09 -12.55 -2.96
C GLN A 185 -17.55 -12.76 -3.38
N ALA A 186 -18.42 -11.78 -3.16
CA ALA A 186 -19.81 -11.81 -3.61
C ALA A 186 -19.93 -11.86 -5.13
N GLU A 187 -19.11 -11.07 -5.85
CA GLU A 187 -19.08 -11.07 -7.32
C GLU A 187 -18.67 -12.44 -7.87
N LEU A 188 -17.67 -13.08 -7.26
CA LEU A 188 -17.17 -14.37 -7.70
C LEU A 188 -18.12 -15.53 -7.33
N SER A 189 -18.66 -15.54 -6.11
CA SER A 189 -19.55 -16.61 -5.61
C SER A 189 -21.00 -16.47 -6.09
N GLY A 190 -21.44 -15.25 -6.40
CA GLY A 190 -22.85 -14.92 -6.64
C GLY A 190 -23.67 -14.77 -5.36
N GLU A 191 -23.04 -14.76 -4.18
CA GLU A 191 -23.75 -14.74 -2.90
C GLU A 191 -23.78 -13.33 -2.29
N ALA A 192 -24.97 -12.71 -2.28
CA ALA A 192 -25.16 -11.35 -1.77
C ALA A 192 -24.88 -11.19 -0.26
N HIS A 193 -24.93 -12.28 0.51
CA HIS A 193 -24.80 -12.24 1.97
C HIS A 193 -23.43 -11.66 2.42
N TRP A 194 -22.36 -11.89 1.64
CA TRP A 194 -21.04 -11.30 1.90
C TRP A 194 -21.10 -9.77 1.98
N ILE A 195 -21.95 -9.16 1.15
CA ILE A 195 -22.16 -7.71 1.11
C ILE A 195 -23.14 -7.28 2.20
N GLU A 196 -24.33 -7.88 2.21
CA GLU A 196 -25.44 -7.40 3.03
C GLU A 196 -25.22 -7.59 4.53
N GLN A 197 -24.62 -8.73 4.90
CA GLN A 197 -24.39 -9.08 6.29
C GLN A 197 -23.10 -8.45 6.83
N TYR A 198 -22.06 -8.35 6.01
CA TYR A 198 -20.71 -8.00 6.49
C TYR A 198 -20.18 -6.69 5.90
N ALA A 199 -20.27 -6.45 4.59
CA ALA A 199 -19.69 -5.23 4.00
C ALA A 199 -20.48 -3.96 4.35
N LEU A 200 -21.80 -3.93 4.11
CA LEU A 200 -22.62 -2.72 4.32
C LEU A 200 -22.60 -2.22 5.77
N PRO A 201 -22.71 -3.07 6.81
CA PRO A 201 -22.60 -2.60 8.20
C PRO A 201 -21.24 -1.95 8.52
N ASN A 202 -20.15 -2.48 7.97
CA ASN A 202 -18.84 -1.85 8.11
C ASN A 202 -18.77 -0.51 7.37
N LEU A 203 -19.35 -0.39 6.18
CA LEU A 203 -19.43 0.90 5.47
C LEU A 203 -20.20 1.95 6.29
N ASP A 204 -21.32 1.55 6.91
CA ASP A 204 -22.10 2.43 7.78
C ASP A 204 -21.29 2.89 9.00
N ARG A 205 -20.47 2.00 9.56
CA ARG A 205 -19.55 2.36 10.63
C ARG A 205 -18.41 3.28 10.16
N ILE A 206 -17.92 3.14 8.92
CA ILE A 206 -16.98 4.09 8.31
C ILE A 206 -17.64 5.47 8.18
N LEU A 207 -18.90 5.55 7.72
CA LEU A 207 -19.64 6.82 7.64
C LEU A 207 -19.77 7.49 9.01
N ALA A 208 -19.97 6.71 10.08
CA ALA A 208 -20.01 7.22 11.45
C ALA A 208 -18.67 7.79 11.96
N HIS A 209 -17.54 7.40 11.33
CA HIS A 209 -16.22 7.97 11.62
C HIS A 209 -15.89 9.18 10.73
N GLN A 210 -16.74 9.53 9.77
CA GLN A 210 -16.54 10.68 8.90
C GLN A 210 -17.05 11.95 9.57
N VAL A 211 -16.18 12.96 9.67
CA VAL A 211 -16.52 14.29 10.16
C VAL A 211 -17.45 14.98 9.16
N ARG A 212 -18.54 15.56 9.67
CA ARG A 212 -19.51 16.35 8.92
C ARG A 212 -19.45 17.81 9.35
N GLY A 213 -19.20 18.70 8.39
CA GLY A 213 -19.09 20.15 8.60
C GLY A 213 -17.73 20.61 9.15
N GLY A 214 -17.58 21.95 9.25
CA GLY A 214 -16.37 22.59 9.77
C GLY A 214 -15.13 22.43 8.87
N SER A 215 -13.96 22.73 9.43
CA SER A 215 -12.67 22.68 8.71
C SER A 215 -12.23 21.26 8.34
N TYR A 216 -12.75 20.26 9.06
CA TYR A 216 -12.44 18.84 8.85
C TYR A 216 -13.51 18.08 8.07
N ASP A 217 -14.50 18.75 7.46
CA ASP A 217 -15.55 18.08 6.68
C ASP A 217 -14.96 17.08 5.68
N GLY A 218 -15.41 15.82 5.78
CA GLY A 218 -14.94 14.70 4.96
C GLY A 218 -13.79 13.88 5.56
N ALA A 219 -13.10 14.37 6.60
CA ALA A 219 -12.07 13.60 7.27
C ALA A 219 -12.65 12.32 7.89
N ILE A 220 -11.92 11.20 7.82
CA ILE A 220 -12.32 9.94 8.47
C ILE A 220 -11.30 9.66 9.58
N ALA A 221 -11.78 9.50 10.81
CA ALA A 221 -10.95 9.24 11.98
C ALA A 221 -10.15 7.94 11.84
N GLN A 222 -8.93 7.91 12.39
CA GLN A 222 -8.03 6.77 12.27
C GLN A 222 -8.62 5.50 12.87
N ASN A 223 -9.20 5.61 14.07
CA ASN A 223 -9.69 4.46 14.81
C ASN A 223 -10.66 4.86 15.93
N SER A 224 -11.34 3.87 16.48
CA SER A 224 -12.05 3.95 17.74
C SER A 224 -11.71 2.77 18.66
N PHE A 225 -11.85 2.98 19.97
CA PHE A 225 -11.77 1.96 21.00
C PHE A 225 -13.06 2.01 21.82
N GLY A 226 -13.91 0.99 21.69
CA GLY A 226 -15.29 1.05 22.15
C GLY A 226 -16.05 2.17 21.43
N GLU A 227 -16.64 3.08 22.21
CA GLU A 227 -17.37 4.26 21.71
C GLU A 227 -16.46 5.47 21.46
N ARG A 228 -15.22 5.44 21.95
CA ARG A 228 -14.30 6.58 21.84
C ARG A 228 -13.63 6.61 20.47
N VAL A 229 -13.95 7.62 19.67
CA VAL A 229 -13.26 7.95 18.42
C VAL A 229 -11.94 8.67 18.71
N VAL A 230 -10.90 8.33 17.95
CA VAL A 230 -9.60 9.00 18.00
C VAL A 230 -9.51 9.98 16.83
N ASP A 231 -9.62 11.27 17.14
CA ASP A 231 -9.63 12.37 16.16
C ASP A 231 -8.23 12.69 15.62
N LYS A 232 -7.67 11.68 14.94
CA LYS A 232 -6.41 11.71 14.21
C LYS A 232 -6.69 11.28 12.78
N TYR A 233 -6.30 12.10 11.82
CA TYR A 233 -6.67 11.95 10.42
C TYR A 233 -5.43 11.76 9.56
N PHE A 234 -5.30 10.60 8.92
CA PHE A 234 -4.18 10.29 8.02
C PHE A 234 -4.66 10.34 6.57
N PRO A 235 -4.24 11.33 5.76
CA PRO A 235 -4.74 11.48 4.40
C PRO A 235 -4.63 10.20 3.54
N VAL A 236 -3.49 9.51 3.62
CA VAL A 236 -3.25 8.25 2.89
C VAL A 236 -4.15 7.10 3.36
N TYR A 237 -4.63 7.11 4.60
CA TYR A 237 -5.56 6.09 5.10
C TYR A 237 -7.01 6.46 4.81
N ILE A 238 -7.34 7.75 4.76
CA ILE A 238 -8.67 8.24 4.37
C ILE A 238 -8.99 7.82 2.93
N VAL A 239 -8.05 8.01 1.98
CA VAL A 239 -8.29 7.64 0.57
C VAL A 239 -8.52 6.13 0.41
N ARG A 240 -7.96 5.29 1.28
CA ARG A 240 -8.21 3.83 1.28
C ARG A 240 -9.67 3.47 1.62
N CYS A 241 -10.46 4.37 2.16
CA CYS A 241 -11.89 4.14 2.39
C CYS A 241 -12.73 4.34 1.13
N VAL A 242 -12.23 5.12 0.16
CA VAL A 242 -13.02 5.58 -0.99
C VAL A 242 -13.47 4.44 -1.92
N PRO A 243 -12.60 3.50 -2.34
CA PRO A 243 -13.04 2.41 -3.23
C PRO A 243 -14.16 1.56 -2.64
N ALA A 244 -14.10 1.25 -1.34
CA ALA A 244 -15.14 0.51 -0.63
C ALA A 244 -16.48 1.26 -0.58
N LEU A 245 -16.44 2.57 -0.30
CA LEU A 245 -17.61 3.44 -0.33
C LEU A 245 -18.23 3.48 -1.75
N LEU A 246 -17.41 3.58 -2.79
CA LEU A 246 -17.90 3.53 -4.18
C LEU A 246 -18.54 2.18 -4.53
N ARG A 247 -17.99 1.05 -4.06
CA ARG A 247 -18.64 -0.26 -4.21
C ARG A 247 -19.99 -0.32 -3.48
N GLY A 248 -20.07 0.26 -2.28
CA GLY A 248 -21.33 0.44 -1.55
C GLY A 248 -22.36 1.23 -2.34
N PHE A 249 -21.96 2.35 -2.97
CA PHE A 249 -22.81 3.13 -3.86
C PHE A 249 -23.26 2.32 -5.09
N THR A 250 -22.33 1.65 -5.78
CA THR A 250 -22.66 0.87 -6.98
C THR A 250 -23.66 -0.25 -6.68
N TYR A 251 -23.51 -0.92 -5.53
CA TYR A 251 -24.41 -2.00 -5.11
C TYR A 251 -25.78 -1.48 -4.66
N THR A 252 -25.82 -0.49 -3.77
CA THR A 252 -27.06 -0.05 -3.10
C THR A 252 -27.78 1.11 -3.79
N ARG A 253 -27.08 1.85 -4.64
CA ARG A 253 -27.49 3.17 -5.17
C ARG A 253 -27.76 4.23 -4.10
N GLN A 254 -27.29 4.04 -2.87
CA GLN A 254 -27.45 5.03 -1.81
C GLN A 254 -26.39 6.14 -1.94
N GLU A 255 -26.84 7.33 -2.32
CA GLU A 255 -26.00 8.53 -2.53
C GLU A 255 -25.10 8.89 -1.34
N ARG A 256 -25.48 8.51 -0.11
CA ARG A 256 -24.67 8.76 1.09
C ARG A 256 -23.24 8.19 0.98
N TYR A 257 -23.06 7.07 0.29
CA TYR A 257 -21.74 6.47 0.11
C TYR A 257 -20.91 7.24 -0.93
N LEU A 258 -21.52 7.68 -2.03
CA LEU A 258 -20.85 8.50 -3.03
C LEU A 258 -20.48 9.89 -2.48
N ASP A 259 -21.41 10.55 -1.78
CA ASP A 259 -21.16 11.82 -1.10
C ASP A 259 -19.99 11.68 -0.09
N ALA A 260 -19.97 10.62 0.71
CA ALA A 260 -18.88 10.36 1.64
C ALA A 260 -17.54 10.14 0.94
N ALA A 261 -17.52 9.37 -0.16
CA ALA A 261 -16.32 9.15 -0.98
C ALA A 261 -15.76 10.46 -1.54
N ILE A 262 -16.63 11.31 -2.10
CA ILE A 262 -16.24 12.62 -2.65
C ILE A 262 -15.71 13.53 -1.53
N ARG A 263 -16.42 13.64 -0.41
CA ARG A 263 -15.97 14.46 0.73
C ARG A 263 -14.63 14.01 1.30
N ALA A 264 -14.40 12.71 1.39
CA ALA A 264 -13.13 12.15 1.85
C ALA A 264 -11.96 12.57 0.94
N LEU A 265 -12.13 12.46 -0.38
CA LEU A 265 -11.09 12.92 -1.30
C LEU A 265 -10.92 14.45 -1.25
N LEU A 266 -12.01 15.21 -1.23
CA LEU A 266 -11.94 16.67 -1.13
C LEU A 266 -11.23 17.12 0.16
N PHE A 267 -11.47 16.45 1.29
CA PHE A 267 -10.71 16.71 2.51
C PHE A 267 -9.22 16.52 2.31
N VAL A 268 -8.82 15.38 1.74
CA VAL A 268 -7.40 15.03 1.48
C VAL A 268 -6.75 16.08 0.58
N LEU A 269 -7.43 16.48 -0.50
CA LEU A 269 -6.88 17.42 -1.47
C LEU A 269 -6.73 18.84 -0.94
N ARG A 270 -7.56 19.27 0.01
CA ARG A 270 -7.34 20.54 0.74
C ARG A 270 -6.06 20.56 1.57
N GLN A 271 -5.44 19.39 1.81
CA GLN A 271 -4.20 19.27 2.58
C GLN A 271 -2.96 19.16 1.72
N VAL A 272 -3.11 19.04 0.40
CA VAL A 272 -2.00 18.96 -0.54
C VAL A 272 -1.34 20.34 -0.63
N ASP A 273 -0.03 20.41 -0.42
CA ASP A 273 0.72 21.64 -0.61
C ASP A 273 1.15 21.84 -2.08
N VAL A 274 1.79 22.97 -2.35
CA VAL A 274 2.26 23.33 -3.71
C VAL A 274 3.27 22.34 -4.30
N THR A 275 3.92 21.52 -3.46
CA THR A 275 4.88 20.49 -3.89
C THR A 275 4.22 19.13 -4.13
N GLY A 276 2.89 19.04 -3.97
CA GLY A 276 2.15 17.78 -4.04
C GLY A 276 2.28 16.93 -2.78
N ALA A 277 2.88 17.44 -1.71
CA ALA A 277 3.04 16.71 -0.46
C ALA A 277 1.78 16.78 0.41
N LEU A 278 1.57 15.74 1.20
CA LEU A 278 0.52 15.65 2.20
C LEU A 278 1.14 15.64 3.60
N PRO A 279 0.47 16.23 4.61
CA PRO A 279 0.81 15.93 5.99
C PRO A 279 0.62 14.44 6.24
N THR A 280 1.46 13.85 7.08
CA THR A 280 1.31 12.46 7.50
C THR A 280 0.04 12.28 8.31
N ALA A 281 -0.18 13.18 9.28
CA ALA A 281 -1.29 13.14 10.21
C ALA A 281 -1.75 14.55 10.56
N ILE A 282 -3.07 14.69 10.75
CA ILE A 282 -3.74 15.92 11.16
C ILE A 282 -4.49 15.60 12.45
N TYR A 283 -4.38 16.45 13.46
CA TYR A 283 -4.98 16.26 14.78
C TYR A 283 -6.15 17.24 14.98
N ALA A 284 -7.10 16.90 15.85
CA ALA A 284 -8.29 17.73 16.14
C ALA A 284 -7.96 19.19 16.47
N ASN A 285 -6.84 19.44 17.15
CA ASN A 285 -6.39 20.78 17.52
C ASN A 285 -5.77 21.61 16.37
N GLY A 286 -5.80 21.11 15.14
CA GLY A 286 -5.24 21.80 13.96
C GLY A 286 -3.76 21.51 13.72
N HIS A 287 -3.08 20.84 14.65
CA HIS A 287 -1.69 20.45 14.45
C HIS A 287 -1.57 19.47 13.28
N LYS A 288 -0.52 19.64 12.47
CA LYS A 288 -0.19 18.77 11.33
C LYS A 288 1.22 18.25 11.52
N SER A 289 1.37 16.93 11.41
CA SER A 289 2.69 16.30 11.28
C SER A 289 3.01 16.13 9.81
N HIS A 290 4.19 16.57 9.39
CA HIS A 290 4.64 16.53 7.99
C HIS A 290 5.69 15.45 7.72
N HIS A 291 6.08 14.66 8.74
CA HIS A 291 7.25 13.79 8.67
C HIS A 291 7.01 12.42 9.30
N PRO A 292 7.18 11.31 8.55
CA PRO A 292 7.55 11.23 7.12
C PRO A 292 6.52 11.80 6.13
N SER A 293 7.03 12.47 5.09
CA SER A 293 6.24 12.98 3.97
C SER A 293 6.15 11.93 2.87
N TRP A 294 4.99 11.29 2.73
CA TRP A 294 4.76 10.16 1.84
C TRP A 294 5.09 10.44 0.37
N ILE A 295 5.58 9.41 -0.32
CA ILE A 295 5.86 9.42 -1.77
C ILE A 295 5.17 8.24 -2.46
N ALA A 296 5.66 7.01 -2.33
CA ALA A 296 5.04 5.85 -2.99
C ALA A 296 3.52 5.68 -2.66
N PRO A 297 3.05 5.93 -1.42
CA PRO A 297 1.61 5.89 -1.11
C PRO A 297 0.75 6.93 -1.83
N LEU A 298 1.32 7.96 -2.45
CA LEU A 298 0.56 8.92 -3.28
C LEU A 298 -0.12 8.24 -4.47
N GLY A 299 0.36 7.05 -4.88
CA GLY A 299 -0.34 6.23 -5.86
C GLY A 299 -1.80 5.93 -5.48
N ASP A 300 -2.12 5.73 -4.20
CA ASP A 300 -3.51 5.51 -3.77
C ASP A 300 -4.36 6.78 -3.88
N VAL A 301 -3.78 7.95 -3.63
CA VAL A 301 -4.47 9.24 -3.80
C VAL A 301 -4.81 9.46 -5.28
N LEU A 302 -3.83 9.26 -6.16
CA LEU A 302 -4.00 9.42 -7.62
C LEU A 302 -4.95 8.38 -8.22
N TYR A 303 -4.89 7.14 -7.73
CA TYR A 303 -5.83 6.09 -8.10
C TYR A 303 -7.27 6.47 -7.76
N VAL A 304 -7.51 6.97 -6.54
CA VAL A 304 -8.86 7.37 -6.10
C VAL A 304 -9.40 8.58 -6.88
N ILE A 305 -8.56 9.53 -7.27
CA ILE A 305 -8.95 10.62 -8.18
C ILE A 305 -9.44 10.05 -9.51
N THR A 306 -8.77 9.02 -10.03
CA THR A 306 -9.18 8.34 -11.27
C THR A 306 -10.53 7.64 -11.11
N LEU A 307 -10.75 6.95 -9.99
CA LEU A 307 -12.03 6.28 -9.69
C LEU A 307 -13.21 7.25 -9.57
N LEU A 308 -12.99 8.47 -9.09
CA LEU A 308 -14.05 9.47 -8.89
C LEU A 308 -14.33 10.33 -10.13
N ARG A 309 -13.51 10.25 -11.18
CA ARG A 309 -13.71 11.00 -12.42
C ARG A 309 -15.06 10.73 -13.09
N PRO A 310 -15.55 9.48 -13.22
CA PRO A 310 -16.89 9.21 -13.78
C PRO A 310 -18.04 9.80 -12.95
N HIS A 311 -17.78 10.20 -11.71
CA HIS A 311 -18.75 10.82 -10.80
C HIS A 311 -18.63 12.36 -10.78
N GLY A 312 -18.04 12.95 -11.81
CA GLY A 312 -17.97 14.41 -12.02
C GLY A 312 -16.80 15.11 -11.33
N LEU A 313 -15.90 14.38 -10.68
CA LEU A 313 -14.77 14.97 -9.98
C LEU A 313 -13.53 15.02 -10.89
N ILE A 314 -13.37 16.13 -11.60
CA ILE A 314 -12.20 16.40 -12.47
C ILE A 314 -11.26 17.34 -11.73
N LEU A 315 -10.09 16.83 -11.32
CA LEU A 315 -9.14 17.56 -10.48
C LEU A 315 -7.74 17.50 -11.08
N ALA A 316 -6.96 18.56 -10.88
CA ALA A 316 -5.57 18.63 -11.29
C ALA A 316 -4.69 17.75 -10.38
N THR A 317 -3.87 16.90 -11.00
CA THR A 317 -3.01 15.92 -10.31
C THR A 317 -1.52 16.21 -10.47
N THR A 318 -1.15 17.21 -11.28
CA THR A 318 0.21 17.45 -11.76
C THR A 318 1.27 17.49 -10.66
N ALA A 319 1.02 18.20 -9.55
CA ALA A 319 2.00 18.30 -8.46
C ALA A 319 2.20 16.96 -7.72
N ILE A 320 1.12 16.20 -7.50
CA ILE A 320 1.16 14.90 -6.81
C ILE A 320 1.85 13.86 -7.72
N GLU A 321 1.53 13.84 -9.01
CA GLU A 321 2.18 12.98 -10.00
C GLU A 321 3.67 13.30 -10.13
N ALA A 322 4.03 14.58 -10.25
CA ALA A 322 5.42 15.01 -10.32
C ALA A 322 6.20 14.60 -9.08
N ARG A 323 5.60 14.72 -7.88
CA ARG A 323 6.21 14.26 -6.63
C ARG A 323 6.40 12.75 -6.61
N LEU A 324 5.40 11.98 -7.01
CA LEU A 324 5.48 10.51 -7.07
C LEU A 324 6.62 10.06 -8.00
N LEU A 325 6.65 10.58 -9.22
CA LEU A 325 7.67 10.24 -10.23
C LEU A 325 9.07 10.71 -9.82
N ALA A 326 9.17 11.87 -9.16
CA ALA A 326 10.45 12.37 -8.65
C ALA A 326 11.06 11.48 -7.56
N GLY A 327 10.25 10.63 -6.91
CA GLY A 327 10.71 9.66 -5.92
C GLY A 327 11.25 8.35 -6.47
N GLN A 328 11.18 8.12 -7.79
CA GLN A 328 11.78 6.94 -8.41
C GLN A 328 13.30 7.10 -8.50
N SER A 329 14.03 6.15 -7.93
CA SER A 329 15.49 6.12 -8.02
C SER A 329 15.98 5.45 -9.32
N PRO A 330 17.29 5.48 -9.62
CA PRO A 330 17.86 4.71 -10.73
C PRO A 330 17.63 3.19 -10.63
N THR A 331 17.45 2.63 -9.42
CA THR A 331 17.14 1.19 -9.25
C THR A 331 15.72 0.86 -9.71
N GLY A 332 14.87 1.87 -9.83
CA GLY A 332 13.49 1.77 -10.31
C GLY A 332 12.46 1.69 -9.20
N GLY A 333 12.88 1.40 -7.96
CA GLY A 333 12.06 1.53 -6.77
C GLY A 333 11.67 2.99 -6.50
N ILE A 334 10.50 3.19 -5.90
CA ILE A 334 10.02 4.51 -5.48
C ILE A 334 10.19 4.62 -3.98
N ALA A 335 10.85 5.69 -3.52
CA ALA A 335 11.04 5.96 -2.11
C ALA A 335 9.71 5.90 -1.34
N THR A 336 9.72 5.33 -0.15
CA THR A 336 8.53 5.25 0.70
C THR A 336 8.02 6.65 1.07
N ALA A 337 8.92 7.48 1.59
CA ALA A 337 8.67 8.83 2.07
C ALA A 337 10.00 9.58 2.22
N THR A 338 9.95 10.86 2.57
CA THR A 338 11.11 11.64 3.03
C THR A 338 10.93 12.17 4.43
N GLY A 339 12.03 12.47 5.12
CA GLY A 339 12.02 13.08 6.45
C GLY A 339 11.67 12.11 7.57
N PHE A 340 11.97 10.82 7.44
CA PHE A 340 11.83 9.85 8.54
C PHE A 340 12.64 10.24 9.79
N ALA A 341 13.78 10.93 9.62
CA ALA A 341 14.55 11.50 10.74
C ALA A 341 13.76 12.55 11.54
N GLY A 342 12.80 13.24 10.89
CA GLY A 342 11.94 14.25 11.50
C GLY A 342 10.72 13.72 12.23
N GLN A 343 10.50 12.40 12.21
CA GLN A 343 9.43 11.75 12.96
C GLN A 343 9.57 12.07 14.46
N ALA A 344 8.43 12.21 15.16
CA ALA A 344 8.37 12.65 16.56
C ALA A 344 8.97 14.05 16.83
N ASN A 345 8.74 14.99 15.91
CA ASN A 345 9.06 16.43 16.03
C ASN A 345 10.55 16.77 16.03
N LYS A 346 11.39 15.92 15.43
CA LYS A 346 12.79 16.27 15.15
C LYS A 346 12.86 17.11 13.87
N ARG A 347 13.87 17.96 13.73
CA ARG A 347 14.12 18.64 12.45
C ARG A 347 14.74 17.64 11.47
N PRO A 348 14.24 17.55 10.23
CA PRO A 348 14.89 16.74 9.21
C PRO A 348 16.32 17.24 8.97
N SER A 349 17.25 16.32 8.74
CA SER A 349 18.61 16.63 8.29
C SER A 349 18.58 17.09 6.82
N GLN A 350 19.62 17.81 6.38
CA GLN A 350 19.84 18.10 4.96
C GLN A 350 20.24 16.84 4.18
N ILE A 351 20.89 15.89 4.85
CA ILE A 351 21.25 14.58 4.30
C ILE A 351 20.09 13.62 4.60
N PRO A 352 19.62 12.83 3.61
CA PRO A 352 18.48 11.93 3.81
C PRO A 352 18.73 10.92 4.92
N ASP A 353 17.67 10.54 5.64
CA ASP A 353 17.72 9.36 6.51
C ASP A 353 17.86 8.10 5.64
N PHE A 354 18.54 7.05 6.12
CA PHE A 354 18.59 5.77 5.42
C PHE A 354 17.19 5.27 5.00
N ARG A 355 16.18 5.48 5.85
CA ARG A 355 14.77 5.11 5.57
C ARG A 355 14.14 5.94 4.45
N ASP A 356 14.62 7.17 4.22
CA ASP A 356 14.15 8.02 3.11
C ASP A 356 14.59 7.48 1.76
N LEU A 357 15.67 6.69 1.73
CA LEU A 357 16.23 6.09 0.52
C LEU A 357 15.68 4.70 0.21
N LEU A 358 14.94 4.08 1.15
CA LEU A 358 14.43 2.73 1.00
C LEU A 358 13.12 2.69 0.19
N PRO A 359 13.13 2.12 -1.03
CA PRO A 359 11.91 1.63 -1.65
C PRO A 359 11.46 0.34 -0.93
N VAL A 360 10.18 0.28 -0.58
CA VAL A 360 9.58 -0.87 0.11
C VAL A 360 8.51 -1.47 -0.81
N ALA A 361 8.54 -2.78 -1.03
CA ALA A 361 7.58 -3.43 -1.96
C ALA A 361 6.12 -3.16 -1.56
N GLY A 362 5.84 -3.24 -0.25
CA GLY A 362 4.55 -2.90 0.36
C GLY A 362 4.16 -1.42 0.34
N TRP A 363 4.97 -0.55 -0.28
CA TRP A 363 4.56 0.81 -0.64
C TRP A 363 4.62 1.08 -2.14
N CYS A 364 5.64 0.55 -2.81
CA CYS A 364 5.79 0.64 -4.26
C CYS A 364 4.59 0.07 -5.01
N HIS A 365 3.91 -0.94 -4.47
CA HIS A 365 2.71 -1.50 -5.10
C HIS A 365 1.57 -0.47 -5.27
N LYS A 366 1.50 0.57 -4.41
CA LYS A 366 0.51 1.64 -4.51
C LYS A 366 0.75 2.50 -5.74
N ALA A 367 2.01 2.91 -5.91
CA ALA A 367 2.47 3.61 -7.09
C ALA A 367 2.27 2.77 -8.35
N PHE A 368 2.64 1.48 -8.30
CA PHE A 368 2.52 0.57 -9.43
C PHE A 368 1.09 0.42 -9.92
N ARG A 369 0.13 0.21 -9.01
CA ARG A 369 -1.30 0.10 -9.35
C ARG A 369 -1.79 1.32 -10.14
N TYR A 370 -1.48 2.52 -9.65
CA TYR A 370 -1.86 3.75 -10.33
C TYR A 370 -1.14 3.92 -11.66
N LEU A 371 0.20 3.81 -11.69
CA LEU A 371 1.00 4.06 -12.89
C LEU A 371 0.67 3.06 -14.00
N ALA A 372 0.42 1.79 -13.66
CA ALA A 372 -0.05 0.78 -14.61
C ALA A 372 -1.38 1.19 -15.28
N SER A 373 -2.30 1.80 -14.53
CA SER A 373 -3.57 2.29 -15.08
C SER A 373 -3.43 3.48 -16.04
N CYS A 374 -2.27 4.12 -16.04
CA CYS A 374 -1.95 5.24 -16.92
C CYS A 374 -1.17 4.84 -18.19
N VAL A 375 -0.78 3.56 -18.33
CA VAL A 375 -0.06 3.07 -19.51
C VAL A 375 -0.99 2.98 -20.72
N THR A 376 -0.51 3.45 -21.88
CA THR A 376 -1.26 3.48 -23.15
C THR A 376 -0.54 2.75 -24.29
N GLY A 377 0.53 2.00 -24.01
CA GLY A 377 1.30 1.27 -25.02
C GLY A 377 2.26 0.25 -24.42
N GLU A 378 3.18 -0.25 -25.24
CA GLU A 378 4.21 -1.19 -24.79
C GLU A 378 5.18 -0.55 -23.80
N LEU A 379 5.64 -1.34 -22.83
CA LEU A 379 6.65 -0.91 -21.88
C LEU A 379 8.06 -1.10 -22.49
N PRO A 380 8.97 -0.14 -22.30
CA PRO A 380 10.36 -0.32 -22.73
C PRO A 380 11.03 -1.42 -21.90
N VAL A 381 11.97 -2.14 -22.51
CA VAL A 381 12.84 -3.07 -21.78
C VAL A 381 13.86 -2.26 -20.98
N VAL A 382 13.89 -2.46 -19.66
CA VAL A 382 14.83 -1.81 -18.75
C VAL A 382 15.34 -2.80 -17.71
N THR A 383 16.48 -2.50 -17.11
CA THR A 383 17.05 -3.23 -15.98
C THR A 383 17.20 -2.32 -14.78
N SER A 384 17.10 -2.86 -13.56
CA SER A 384 17.42 -2.11 -12.33
C SER A 384 18.89 -1.66 -12.39
N ALA A 385 19.15 -0.36 -12.26
CA ALA A 385 20.51 0.16 -12.17
C ALA A 385 21.05 0.08 -10.73
N THR A 386 22.33 0.43 -10.56
CA THR A 386 22.91 0.71 -9.24
C THR A 386 22.60 2.15 -8.84
N TYR A 387 22.36 2.37 -7.54
CA TYR A 387 22.16 3.70 -6.96
C TYR A 387 22.98 3.84 -5.68
N GLU A 388 23.72 4.94 -5.58
CA GLU A 388 24.63 5.24 -4.48
C GLU A 388 24.45 6.70 -4.03
N THR A 389 24.44 6.94 -2.73
CA THR A 389 24.36 8.30 -2.18
C THR A 389 24.74 8.34 -0.70
N GLU A 390 25.02 9.53 -0.18
CA GLU A 390 25.23 9.74 1.25
C GLU A 390 23.90 9.78 2.00
N CYS A 391 23.85 9.18 3.18
CA CYS A 391 22.69 9.17 4.05
C CYS A 391 23.10 9.30 5.52
N THR A 392 22.11 9.44 6.39
CA THR A 392 22.31 9.39 7.84
C THR A 392 21.42 8.35 8.49
N PHE A 393 21.92 7.72 9.55
CA PHE A 393 21.11 6.84 10.38
C PHE A 393 21.67 6.76 11.79
N GLY A 394 20.80 6.88 12.81
CA GLY A 394 21.24 6.88 14.21
C GLY A 394 22.30 7.96 14.54
N GLY A 395 22.28 9.09 13.83
CA GLY A 395 23.26 10.18 14.01
C GLY A 395 24.61 9.96 13.33
N ARG A 396 24.78 8.89 12.54
CA ARG A 396 26.00 8.62 11.76
C ARG A 396 25.81 8.99 10.29
N CYS A 397 26.86 9.49 9.64
CA CYS A 397 26.91 9.58 8.18
C CYS A 397 27.29 8.21 7.62
N LEU A 398 26.57 7.78 6.59
CA LEU A 398 26.74 6.49 5.93
C LEU A 398 26.68 6.68 4.42
N HIS A 399 27.32 5.77 3.70
CA HIS A 399 27.18 5.63 2.26
C HIS A 399 26.15 4.54 1.95
N TYR A 400 25.01 4.91 1.37
CA TYR A 400 23.98 3.99 0.92
C TYR A 400 24.31 3.49 -0.48
N ARG A 401 24.10 2.19 -0.71
CA ARG A 401 24.20 1.56 -2.02
C ARG A 401 23.12 0.52 -2.21
N GLU A 402 22.43 0.59 -3.34
CA GLU A 402 21.52 -0.44 -3.82
C GLU A 402 21.94 -0.90 -5.22
N THR A 403 22.00 -2.21 -5.41
CA THR A 403 22.22 -2.88 -6.69
C THR A 403 21.07 -3.86 -6.96
N PRO A 404 21.04 -4.55 -8.11
CA PRO A 404 20.10 -5.65 -8.33
C PRO A 404 20.18 -6.79 -7.29
N ASP A 405 21.31 -6.95 -6.59
CA ASP A 405 21.54 -8.09 -5.70
C ASP A 405 21.63 -7.71 -4.21
N LEU A 406 21.73 -6.41 -3.89
CA LEU A 406 22.19 -5.94 -2.58
C LEU A 406 21.58 -4.59 -2.19
N ILE A 407 21.31 -4.41 -0.89
CA ILE A 407 21.19 -3.10 -0.23
C ILE A 407 22.20 -3.04 0.91
N GLU A 408 23.07 -2.03 0.90
CA GLU A 408 24.05 -1.80 1.95
C GLU A 408 24.13 -0.34 2.40
N ALA A 409 24.54 -0.15 3.64
CA ALA A 409 24.92 1.13 4.21
C ALA A 409 26.26 0.99 4.93
N CYS A 410 27.27 1.76 4.52
CA CYS A 410 28.64 1.64 4.98
C CYS A 410 29.12 2.90 5.70
N ASN A 411 29.97 2.75 6.72
CA ASN A 411 30.75 3.84 7.29
C ASN A 411 32.20 3.70 6.81
N GLY A 412 32.60 4.49 5.80
CA GLY A 412 33.82 4.21 5.04
C GLY A 412 33.71 2.84 4.35
N GLN A 413 34.63 1.93 4.68
CA GLN A 413 34.62 0.55 4.15
C GLN A 413 33.89 -0.45 5.06
N GLU A 414 33.44 -0.04 6.25
CA GLU A 414 32.79 -0.93 7.21
C GLU A 414 31.27 -1.02 6.94
N PRO A 415 30.71 -2.20 6.62
CA PRO A 415 29.26 -2.35 6.52
C PRO A 415 28.59 -2.18 7.88
N ARG A 416 27.55 -1.34 7.93
CA ARG A 416 26.67 -1.14 9.09
C ARG A 416 25.32 -1.82 8.90
N TYR A 417 24.86 -1.85 7.66
CA TYR A 417 23.75 -2.67 7.20
C TYR A 417 24.13 -3.32 5.88
N ARG A 418 23.85 -4.61 5.71
CA ARG A 418 24.03 -5.32 4.43
C ARG A 418 23.01 -6.42 4.30
N TRP A 419 22.23 -6.35 3.24
CA TRP A 419 21.25 -7.36 2.88
C TRP A 419 21.39 -7.75 1.40
N PHE A 420 21.51 -9.05 1.14
CA PHE A 420 21.43 -9.60 -0.21
C PHE A 420 19.97 -9.90 -0.56
N LYS A 421 19.47 -9.45 -1.71
CA LYS A 421 18.03 -9.33 -2.01
C LYS A 421 17.24 -10.66 -2.06
N SER A 422 17.92 -11.80 -1.95
CA SER A 422 17.33 -13.15 -1.83
C SER A 422 17.29 -13.70 -0.39
N ALA A 423 17.96 -13.06 0.56
CA ALA A 423 18.06 -13.52 1.93
C ALA A 423 16.87 -13.06 2.78
N SER A 424 16.46 -13.88 3.76
CA SER A 424 15.35 -13.53 4.66
C SER A 424 15.73 -12.60 5.82
N ARG A 425 17.02 -12.30 5.93
CA ARG A 425 17.63 -11.46 6.97
C ARG A 425 18.90 -10.81 6.42
N PRO A 426 19.28 -9.63 6.91
CA PRO A 426 20.55 -9.02 6.54
C PRO A 426 21.73 -9.89 7.02
N GLU A 427 22.82 -9.90 6.24
CA GLU A 427 24.11 -10.47 6.67
C GLU A 427 24.69 -9.64 7.81
N VAL A 428 24.58 -8.31 7.70
CA VAL A 428 25.06 -7.36 8.69
C VAL A 428 23.93 -6.42 9.08
N ALA A 429 23.64 -6.31 10.37
CA ALA A 429 22.80 -5.26 10.92
C ALA A 429 23.37 -4.86 12.28
N ARG A 430 23.98 -3.68 12.36
CA ARG A 430 24.50 -3.12 13.62
C ARG A 430 23.36 -2.63 14.51
N GLU A 431 23.67 -2.37 15.78
CA GLU A 431 22.68 -2.02 16.82
C GLU A 431 21.75 -0.88 16.40
N GLU A 432 22.23 0.13 15.67
CA GLU A 432 21.40 1.22 15.18
C GLU A 432 20.25 0.76 14.26
N PHE A 433 20.38 -0.39 13.60
CA PHE A 433 19.36 -1.03 12.73
C PHE A 433 18.47 -2.04 13.46
N TRP A 434 18.67 -2.25 14.77
CA TRP A 434 17.82 -3.13 15.57
C TRP A 434 16.57 -2.43 16.11
N VAL A 435 16.55 -1.10 16.02
CA VAL A 435 15.47 -0.26 16.54
C VAL A 435 14.15 -0.69 15.91
N ARG A 436 13.21 -1.07 16.78
CA ARG A 436 11.82 -1.36 16.43
C ARG A 436 11.08 -0.05 16.25
#